data_AF-A0A811QH74-F1
#
_entry.id   AF-A0A811QH74-F1
#
_cell.length_a   1.000
_cell.length_b   1.000
_cell.length_c   1.000
_cell.angle_alpha   90.00
_cell.angle_beta   90.00
_cell.angle_gamma   90.00
#
_symmetry.space_group_name_H-M   'P 1'
#
loop_
_entity.id
_entity.type
_entity.pdbx_description
1 polymer ?
#
loop_
_entity_poly.entity_id
_entity_poly.type
_entity_poly.pdbx_seq_one_letter_code
_entity_poly.pdbx_strand_id
1 'polypeptide(L)'
;MASSYSVAPVQSELKMTLYNKEVYSGRDINGVTTLVNGGPIGTTWAFSWPVTDGPAGGADATIVGHLQGTCVEVAIFPNYVWHYNLGLVFGENSR
;
A
#
# COMPACT_ATOMS: atom_id res chain seq x y z
N MET A 1 10.19 -33.84 -33.98
CA MET A 1 10.24 -32.37 -34.09
C MET A 1 9.53 -31.81 -32.87
N ALA A 2 10.24 -31.08 -32.00
CA ALA A 2 9.61 -30.40 -30.87
C ALA A 2 8.99 -29.09 -31.37
N SER A 3 7.71 -28.87 -31.08
CA SER A 3 7.05 -27.59 -31.35
C SER A 3 7.61 -26.55 -30.38
N SER A 4 8.31 -25.54 -30.90
CA SER A 4 8.62 -24.34 -30.12
C SER A 4 7.44 -23.37 -30.25
N TYR A 5 6.74 -23.11 -29.16
CA TYR A 5 5.81 -22.00 -29.09
C TYR A 5 6.58 -20.78 -28.57
N SER A 6 6.50 -19.66 -29.30
CA SER A 6 6.89 -18.35 -28.77
C SER A 6 5.61 -17.65 -28.32
N VAL A 7 5.45 -17.43 -27.01
CA VAL A 7 4.42 -16.51 -26.52
C VAL A 7 4.99 -15.10 -26.71
N ALA A 8 4.46 -14.35 -27.68
CA ALA A 8 4.75 -12.92 -27.75
C ALA A 8 4.20 -12.27 -26.46
N PRO A 9 4.98 -11.46 -25.74
CA PRO A 9 4.46 -10.77 -24.57
C PRO A 9 3.32 -9.85 -25.01
N VAL A 10 2.10 -10.16 -24.57
CA VAL A 10 0.97 -9.24 -24.70
C VAL A 10 1.17 -8.17 -23.65
N GLN A 11 1.72 -7.03 -24.06
CA GLN A 11 1.84 -5.87 -23.19
C GLN A 11 0.48 -5.17 -23.12
N SER A 12 -0.20 -5.29 -21.98
CA SER A 12 -1.34 -4.45 -21.63
C SER A 12 -0.89 -3.36 -20.67
N GLU A 13 -1.25 -2.11 -20.95
CA GLU A 13 -1.03 -0.99 -20.04
C GLU A 13 -2.34 -0.63 -19.34
N LEU A 14 -2.27 -0.45 -18.02
CA LEU A 14 -3.38 0.01 -17.20
C LEU A 14 -2.91 1.25 -16.43
N LYS A 15 -3.64 2.36 -16.58
CA LYS A 15 -3.41 3.60 -15.81
C LYS A 15 -4.53 3.76 -14.80
N MET A 16 -4.17 3.92 -13.53
CA MET A 16 -5.11 4.12 -12.44
C MET A 16 -4.62 5.25 -11.54
N THR A 17 -5.56 6.04 -11.04
CA THR A 17 -5.33 7.00 -9.96
C THR A 17 -6.11 6.50 -8.76
N LEU A 18 -5.39 6.17 -7.69
CA LEU A 18 -5.94 5.58 -6.48
C LEU A 18 -5.49 6.39 -5.26
N TYR A 19 -6.30 6.38 -4.22
CA TYR A 19 -6.06 7.16 -3.01
C TYR A 19 -5.92 6.26 -1.81
N ASN A 20 -4.82 6.43 -1.07
CA ASN A 20 -4.58 5.73 0.19
C ASN A 20 -5.31 6.43 1.34
N LYS A 21 -5.99 5.66 2.21
CA LYS A 21 -6.60 6.16 3.44
C LYS A 21 -5.83 5.68 4.68
N GLU A 22 -4.90 6.49 5.15
CA GLU A 22 -4.12 6.23 6.36
C GLU A 22 -4.84 6.79 7.60
N VAL A 23 -4.99 5.97 8.64
CA VAL A 23 -5.61 6.36 9.91
C VAL A 23 -4.66 5.97 11.04
N TYR A 24 -4.01 6.97 11.63
CA TYR A 24 -2.95 6.77 12.63
C TYR A 24 -3.44 6.75 14.09
N SER A 25 -4.71 7.04 14.35
CA SER A 25 -5.25 7.07 15.72
C SER A 25 -6.77 6.89 15.75
N GLY A 26 -7.30 6.58 16.94
CA GLY A 26 -8.74 6.37 17.16
C GLY A 26 -9.18 4.92 16.96
N ARG A 27 -10.50 4.72 16.94
CA ARG A 27 -11.12 3.38 16.83
C ARG A 27 -10.82 2.67 15.51
N ASP A 28 -10.61 3.46 14.45
CA ASP A 28 -10.45 2.97 13.08
C ASP A 28 -8.97 2.96 12.64
N ILE A 29 -8.04 2.92 13.61
CA ILE A 29 -6.61 2.82 13.33
C ILE A 29 -6.34 1.60 12.45
N ASN A 30 -5.59 1.81 11.38
CA ASN A 30 -5.39 0.81 10.33
C ASN A 30 -3.90 0.51 10.07
N GLY A 31 -3.06 0.85 11.04
CA GLY A 31 -1.67 0.43 11.14
C GLY A 31 -1.26 0.32 12.61
N VAL A 32 -0.20 -0.44 12.88
CA VAL A 32 0.33 -0.66 14.23
C VAL A 32 1.85 -0.58 14.21
N THR A 33 2.40 0.17 15.17
CA THR A 33 3.84 0.23 15.44
C THR A 33 4.26 -1.02 16.18
N THR A 34 5.23 -1.77 15.66
CA THR A 34 5.64 -3.08 16.20
C THR A 34 6.98 -3.06 16.94
N LEU A 35 7.89 -2.13 16.62
CA LEU A 35 9.17 -1.98 17.32
C LEU A 35 9.46 -0.51 17.62
N VAL A 36 9.79 -0.21 18.88
CA VAL A 36 10.32 1.08 19.31
C VAL A 36 11.50 0.80 20.25
N ASN A 37 12.68 0.52 19.71
CA ASN A 37 13.86 0.27 20.53
C ASN A 37 14.89 1.38 20.33
N GLY A 38 14.88 2.38 21.21
CA GLY A 38 15.95 3.34 21.38
C GLY A 38 16.00 4.54 20.42
N GLY A 39 15.08 4.66 19.47
CA GLY A 39 15.02 5.82 18.57
C GLY A 39 14.10 5.62 17.36
N PRO A 40 13.90 6.68 16.55
CA PRO A 40 13.03 6.65 15.37
C PRO A 40 13.53 5.68 14.28
N ILE A 41 14.85 5.63 14.03
CA ILE A 41 15.44 4.70 13.05
C ILE A 41 15.24 3.25 13.48
N GLY A 42 14.75 2.42 12.56
CA GLY A 42 14.42 1.01 12.82
C GLY A 42 13.02 0.80 13.40
N THR A 43 12.26 1.87 13.64
CA THR A 43 10.83 1.75 13.97
C THR A 43 10.12 1.06 12.81
N THR A 44 9.38 -0.02 13.11
CA THR A 44 8.64 -0.78 12.11
C THR A 44 7.15 -0.65 12.32
N TRP A 45 6.41 -0.45 11.22
CA TRP A 45 4.94 -0.45 11.22
C TRP A 45 4.41 -1.56 10.33
N ALA A 46 3.31 -2.18 10.73
CA ALA A 46 2.50 -3.06 9.90
C ALA A 46 1.15 -2.38 9.64
N PHE A 47 0.64 -2.44 8.42
CA PHE A 47 -0.57 -1.71 8.04
C PHE A 47 -1.44 -2.46 7.02
N SER A 48 -2.72 -2.11 7.03
CA SER A 48 -3.71 -2.50 6.03
C SER A 48 -4.59 -1.31 5.73
N TRP A 49 -4.17 -0.50 4.76
CA TRP A 49 -4.83 0.76 4.43
C TRP A 49 -5.83 0.58 3.30
N PRO A 50 -7.09 1.04 3.46
CA PRO A 50 -8.04 1.07 2.36
C PRO A 50 -7.53 1.93 1.21
N VAL A 51 -7.78 1.45 0.00
CA VAL A 51 -7.52 2.17 -1.25
C VAL A 51 -8.83 2.51 -1.91
N THR A 52 -9.00 3.76 -2.29
CA THR A 52 -10.23 4.26 -2.89
C THR A 52 -10.02 4.78 -4.31
N ASP A 53 -11.09 4.74 -5.11
CA ASP A 53 -11.14 5.28 -6.48
C ASP A 53 -11.30 6.81 -6.54
N GLY A 54 -11.71 7.43 -5.43
CA GLY A 54 -11.76 8.87 -5.22
C GLY A 54 -10.99 9.31 -3.97
N PRO A 55 -10.85 10.63 -3.73
CA PRO A 55 -10.10 11.16 -2.59
C PRO A 55 -10.53 10.54 -1.24
N ALA A 56 -9.55 10.11 -0.46
CA ALA A 56 -9.78 9.50 0.86
C ALA A 56 -10.48 10.51 1.80
N GLY A 57 -11.76 10.27 2.09
CA GLY A 57 -12.62 11.17 2.87
C GLY A 57 -13.78 11.80 2.10
N GLY A 58 -13.86 11.58 0.78
CA GLY A 58 -15.08 11.85 0.02
C GLY A 58 -16.21 10.91 0.44
N ALA A 59 -17.43 11.44 0.61
CA ALA A 59 -18.60 10.65 1.01
C ALA A 59 -18.92 9.49 0.03
N ASP A 60 -18.49 9.61 -1.23
CA ASP A 60 -18.80 8.67 -2.31
C ASP A 60 -17.59 7.84 -2.79
N ALA A 61 -16.44 7.93 -2.12
CA ALA A 61 -15.24 7.20 -2.54
C ALA A 61 -15.40 5.70 -2.22
N THR A 62 -15.33 4.86 -3.25
CA THR A 62 -15.48 3.40 -3.09
C THR A 62 -14.14 2.78 -2.73
N ILE A 63 -14.13 1.89 -1.73
CA ILE A 63 -12.96 1.08 -1.42
C ILE A 63 -12.81 0.02 -2.52
N VAL A 64 -11.73 0.11 -3.29
CA VAL A 64 -11.40 -0.82 -4.38
C VAL A 64 -10.37 -1.88 -3.96
N GLY A 65 -9.73 -1.71 -2.81
CA GLY A 65 -8.71 -2.63 -2.35
C GLY A 65 -8.04 -2.16 -1.07
N HIS A 66 -6.90 -2.78 -0.75
CA HIS A 66 -6.06 -2.40 0.37
C HIS A 66 -4.58 -2.37 -0.04
N LEU A 67 -3.82 -1.41 0.49
CA LEU A 67 -2.36 -1.45 0.56
C LEU A 67 -1.99 -2.15 1.87
N GLN A 68 -1.39 -3.33 1.75
CA GLN A 68 -1.04 -4.16 2.91
C GLN A 68 0.44 -4.44 2.92
N GLY A 69 1.07 -4.29 4.09
CA GLY A 69 2.50 -4.54 4.21
C GLY A 69 3.10 -3.97 5.47
N THR A 70 4.39 -3.69 5.37
CA THR A 70 5.21 -3.16 6.46
C THR A 70 6.09 -2.03 5.97
N CYS A 71 6.51 -1.16 6.88
CA CYS A 71 7.57 -0.20 6.62
C CYS A 71 8.54 -0.12 7.78
N VAL A 72 9.72 0.42 7.49
CA VAL A 72 10.75 0.73 8.48
C VAL A 72 11.25 2.15 8.27
N GLU A 73 11.41 2.90 9.35
CA GLU A 73 12.05 4.21 9.27
C GLU A 73 13.57 4.03 9.11
N VAL A 74 14.12 4.54 8.01
CA VAL A 74 15.52 4.37 7.64
C VAL A 74 16.37 5.63 7.86
N ALA A 75 15.76 6.80 8.00
CA ALA A 75 16.45 8.05 8.31
C ALA A 75 15.51 9.09 8.92
N ILE A 76 16.04 9.94 9.80
CA ILE A 76 15.30 11.06 10.42
C ILE A 76 15.34 12.36 9.61
N PHE A 77 16.31 12.50 8.72
CA PHE A 77 16.53 13.69 7.89
C PHE A 77 16.33 13.35 6.41
N PRO A 78 15.62 14.18 5.61
CA PRO A 78 15.11 15.51 5.95
C PRO A 78 13.80 15.53 6.76
N ASN A 79 13.01 14.45 6.76
CA ASN A 79 11.85 14.24 7.64
C ASN A 79 11.46 12.75 7.54
N TYR A 80 11.59 11.98 8.63
CA TYR A 80 11.08 10.59 8.79
C TYR A 80 10.97 9.81 7.47
N VAL A 81 12.09 9.33 6.96
CA VAL A 81 12.16 8.59 5.69
C VAL A 81 11.81 7.13 5.96
N TRP A 82 10.74 6.65 5.33
CA TRP A 82 10.25 5.29 5.48
C TRP A 82 10.51 4.47 4.22
N HIS A 83 11.01 3.24 4.40
CA HIS A 83 11.07 2.23 3.35
C HIS A 83 9.82 1.35 3.45
N TYR A 84 9.02 1.30 2.39
CA TYR A 84 7.80 0.51 2.31
C TYR A 84 8.01 -0.79 1.55
N ASN A 85 7.56 -1.90 2.13
CA ASN A 85 7.35 -3.16 1.42
C ASN A 85 5.86 -3.51 1.55
N LEU A 86 5.12 -3.36 0.45
CA LEU A 86 3.68 -3.51 0.45
C LEU A 86 3.16 -4.03 -0.90
N GLY A 87 1.97 -4.61 -0.85
CA GLY A 87 1.20 -5.03 -2.02
C GLY A 87 -0.11 -4.27 -2.11
N LEU A 88 -0.50 -3.91 -3.33
CA LEU A 88 -1.85 -3.47 -3.63
C LEU A 88 -2.72 -4.71 -3.90
N VAL A 89 -3.69 -4.95 -3.03
CA VAL A 89 -4.65 -6.06 -3.14
C VAL A 89 -6.00 -5.49 -3.53
N PHE A 90 -6.41 -5.75 -4.76
CA PHE A 90 -7.73 -5.40 -5.25
C PHE A 90 -8.79 -6.34 -4.67
N GLY A 91 -9.92 -5.79 -4.22
CA GLY A 91 -11.04 -6.57 -3.68
C GLY A 91 -11.93 -7.13 -4.79
N GLU A 92 -12.81 -8.09 -4.47
CA GLU A 92 -13.71 -8.73 -5.46
C GLU A 92 -14.59 -7.74 -6.25
N ASN A 93 -14.79 -6.53 -5.74
CA ASN A 93 -15.59 -5.47 -6.37
C ASN A 93 -14.77 -4.39 -7.10
N SER A 94 -13.44 -4.53 -7.24
CA SER A 94 -12.65 -3.64 -8.09
C SER A 94 -12.97 -3.93 -9.55
N ARG A 95 -13.77 -3.08 -10.19
CA ARG A 95 -14.06 -3.15 -11.63
C ARG A 95 -13.33 -2.05 -12.38
#